data_AF-A0A0W0X1U8-F1
#
_entry.id   AF-A0A0W0X1U8-F1
#
_cell.length_a   1.000
_cell.length_b   1.000
_cell.length_c   1.000
_cell.angle_alpha   90.00
_cell.angle_beta   90.00
_cell.angle_gamma   90.00
#
_symmetry.space_group_name_H-M   'P 1'
#
loop_
_entity.id
_entity.type
_entity.pdbx_description
1 polymer ?
#
loop_
_entity_poly.entity_id
_entity_poly.type
_entity_poly.pdbx_seq_one_letter_code
_entity_poly.pdbx_strand_id
1 'polypeptide(L)'
;MRHIQLILAMVKSIQLIFIIFLTNYSLIIHADTENSPENGQIYYHLSFPLKVDEKTEILPLNSNINDLLISNLIAGSMYAYLLNHHYPNLTFDQDYLKGSLFAQLLQENLQTNSYKTESDWINPDETIRRMLLAAGQGGPYQINDYGKRLENGLGLINFTVLQKSLGYSIEDQDDGKQTVKPGPATLDNKYFGPLAAAFFQYNTMLRLEAINKDSWGPSAKDYEACMANLKTHPNNFLDMILNAAYNAGPWANITKTYMSICADYDAEKLKKINDYSLTDNQYQQAIGTTESVGSTFILYPRQIRVYLDQLYNNSISLNTHSSTMLPFSLVRKVFGQAMSTLAYEIDNKYDFIPLEEAQSAFDDAASALALTKETSFDLGEQTSRQQLFDLVDLAINNLAGKLNIDFTETTEIDLNA
;
A
#
# COMPACT_ATOMS: atom_id res chain seq x y z
N MET A 1 77.52 23.26 -29.84
CA MET A 1 78.32 24.50 -30.09
C MET A 1 78.78 24.45 -31.54
N ARG A 2 78.51 25.53 -32.32
CA ARG A 2 78.81 25.70 -33.77
C ARG A 2 77.94 24.84 -34.70
N HIS A 3 77.32 25.30 -35.79
CA HIS A 3 77.22 26.55 -36.55
C HIS A 3 75.85 26.45 -37.31
N ILE A 4 74.97 27.46 -37.39
CA ILE A 4 75.02 28.70 -38.21
C ILE A 4 75.29 28.37 -39.69
N GLN A 5 74.59 28.83 -40.73
CA GLN A 5 73.43 29.69 -41.02
C GLN A 5 73.30 29.67 -42.57
N LEU A 6 72.15 30.08 -43.12
CA LEU A 6 71.93 30.96 -44.30
C LEU A 6 70.56 30.58 -44.91
N ILE A 7 69.44 31.29 -44.64
CA ILE A 7 69.06 32.67 -44.98
C ILE A 7 69.06 32.87 -46.52
N LEU A 8 67.93 33.03 -47.21
CA LEU A 8 67.15 34.25 -47.51
C LEU A 8 66.08 33.80 -48.55
N ALA A 9 64.86 34.31 -48.73
CA ALA A 9 64.34 35.67 -48.52
C ALA A 9 62.79 35.66 -48.65
N MET A 10 62.16 36.65 -47.98
CA MET A 10 61.04 37.49 -48.49
C MET A 10 59.69 36.80 -48.79
N VAL A 11 58.51 37.24 -48.32
CA VAL A 11 57.99 38.53 -47.84
C VAL A 11 56.63 38.20 -47.16
N LYS A 12 56.35 38.89 -46.04
CA LYS A 12 55.04 39.40 -45.55
C LYS A 12 53.78 38.78 -46.19
N SER A 13 52.75 38.34 -45.49
CA SER A 13 52.23 38.81 -44.21
C SER A 13 50.94 38.03 -43.92
N ILE A 14 50.60 38.01 -42.63
CA ILE A 14 49.26 37.79 -42.05
C ILE A 14 48.87 36.32 -41.86
N GLN A 15 48.92 35.97 -40.58
CA GLN A 15 48.34 34.81 -39.93
C GLN A 15 46.88 34.61 -40.36
N LEU A 16 46.61 33.49 -41.01
CA LEU A 16 45.32 32.82 -40.94
C LEU A 16 45.61 31.40 -40.48
N ILE A 17 45.33 31.13 -39.21
CA ILE A 17 45.46 29.81 -38.61
C ILE A 17 44.45 28.90 -39.33
N PHE A 18 44.98 28.01 -40.16
CA PHE A 18 44.28 26.86 -40.72
C PHE A 18 44.06 25.84 -39.60
N ILE A 19 42.87 25.85 -39.00
CA ILE A 19 42.29 24.63 -38.41
C ILE A 19 41.44 24.01 -39.51
N ILE A 20 41.96 22.97 -40.15
CA ILE A 20 41.18 22.14 -41.07
C ILE A 20 40.22 21.33 -40.20
N PHE A 21 38.95 21.73 -40.28
CA PHE A 21 37.81 21.03 -39.72
C PHE A 21 37.75 19.62 -40.29
N LEU A 22 37.91 18.64 -39.40
CA LEU A 22 37.23 17.35 -39.53
C LEU A 22 35.73 17.67 -39.57
N THR A 23 35.12 17.45 -40.74
CA THR A 23 33.67 17.46 -40.91
C THR A 23 33.08 16.30 -40.12
N ASN A 24 32.87 16.52 -38.82
CA ASN A 24 31.84 15.80 -38.06
C ASN A 24 30.51 16.20 -38.68
N TYR A 25 29.90 15.27 -39.42
CA TYR A 25 28.46 15.29 -39.60
C TYR A 25 27.85 15.17 -38.20
N SER A 26 27.54 16.30 -37.58
CA SER A 26 26.54 16.36 -36.53
C SER A 26 25.23 15.93 -37.16
N LEU A 27 24.92 14.64 -37.07
CA LEU A 27 23.54 14.20 -36.99
C LEU A 27 22.95 14.97 -35.81
N ILE A 28 22.25 16.06 -36.13
CA ILE A 28 21.24 16.60 -35.24
C ILE A 28 20.20 15.49 -35.20
N ILE A 29 20.37 14.58 -34.25
CA ILE A 29 19.26 13.81 -33.73
C ILE A 29 18.35 14.88 -33.14
N HIS A 30 17.39 15.34 -33.94
CA HIS A 30 16.15 15.79 -33.35
C HIS A 30 15.72 14.61 -32.50
N ALA A 31 15.68 14.80 -31.18
CA ALA A 31 14.86 13.94 -30.36
C ALA A 31 13.46 14.12 -30.95
N ASP A 32 13.07 13.20 -31.84
CA ASP A 32 11.68 12.91 -32.05
C ASP A 32 11.16 12.62 -30.65
N THR A 33 10.46 13.60 -30.11
CA THR A 33 9.54 13.41 -29.01
C THR A 33 8.41 12.56 -29.57
N GLU A 34 8.70 11.28 -29.78
CA GLU A 34 7.67 10.27 -29.74
C GLU A 34 7.07 10.37 -28.33
N ASN A 35 5.89 10.97 -28.28
CA ASN A 35 4.94 10.86 -27.17
C ASN A 35 4.59 9.38 -26.94
N SER A 36 5.53 8.62 -26.41
CA SER A 36 5.21 7.49 -25.56
C SER A 36 5.08 8.08 -24.17
N PRO A 37 3.91 8.08 -23.52
CA PRO A 37 3.83 8.46 -22.12
C PRO A 37 4.83 7.58 -21.37
N GLU A 38 5.86 8.19 -20.76
CA GLU A 38 6.75 7.46 -19.86
C GLU A 38 5.87 6.97 -18.71
N ASN A 39 5.42 5.71 -18.80
CA ASN A 39 4.83 5.00 -17.67
C ASN A 39 5.88 5.06 -16.57
N GLY A 40 5.64 5.84 -15.51
CA GLY A 40 6.67 5.97 -14.50
C GLY A 40 6.70 4.75 -13.59
N GLN A 41 7.34 4.86 -12.43
CA GLN A 41 7.75 3.68 -11.67
C GLN A 41 7.85 3.97 -10.19
N ILE A 42 7.73 2.91 -9.39
CA ILE A 42 7.98 2.94 -7.95
C ILE A 42 9.27 2.20 -7.66
N TYR A 43 10.14 2.84 -6.89
CA TYR A 43 11.26 2.18 -6.22
C TYR A 43 10.79 1.64 -4.87
N TYR A 44 11.09 0.38 -4.58
CA TYR A 44 10.76 -0.27 -3.32
C TYR A 44 11.94 -1.07 -2.74
N HIS A 45 11.82 -1.51 -1.49
CA HIS A 45 12.93 -1.98 -0.65
C HIS A 45 14.06 -0.95 -0.47
N LEU A 46 13.67 0.33 -0.36
CA LEU A 46 14.55 1.49 -0.22
C LEU A 46 15.22 1.59 1.16
N SER A 47 16.44 2.13 1.18
CA SER A 47 17.17 2.54 2.40
C SER A 47 16.98 4.04 2.68
N PHE A 48 17.23 4.46 3.93
CA PHE A 48 17.25 5.87 4.33
C PHE A 48 18.65 6.35 4.78
N PRO A 49 19.09 7.60 4.48
CA PRO A 49 18.41 8.64 3.71
C PRO A 49 18.05 8.18 2.32
N LEU A 50 16.91 8.66 1.81
CA LEU A 50 16.28 8.14 0.61
C LEU A 50 17.26 8.08 -0.57
N LYS A 51 17.55 6.85 -1.02
CA LYS A 51 18.48 6.58 -2.12
C LYS A 51 18.13 5.26 -2.80
N VAL A 52 18.46 5.17 -4.08
CA VAL A 52 18.48 3.92 -4.82
C VAL A 52 19.83 3.24 -4.60
N ASP A 53 19.82 1.99 -4.19
CA ASP A 53 21.00 1.14 -4.02
C ASP A 53 20.82 -0.22 -4.72
N GLU A 54 21.78 -1.12 -4.55
CA GLU A 54 21.80 -2.43 -5.22
C GLU A 54 20.64 -3.37 -4.83
N LYS A 55 19.98 -3.10 -3.69
CA LYS A 55 18.85 -3.89 -3.19
C LYS A 55 17.50 -3.28 -3.55
N THR A 56 17.51 -2.08 -4.12
CA THR A 56 16.30 -1.38 -4.51
C THR A 56 15.68 -2.07 -5.72
N GLU A 57 14.40 -2.40 -5.61
CA GLU A 57 13.62 -2.97 -6.68
C GLU A 57 12.78 -1.90 -7.38
N ILE A 58 12.34 -2.19 -8.61
CA ILE A 58 11.59 -1.27 -9.45
C ILE A 58 10.30 -1.96 -9.91
N LEU A 59 9.17 -1.28 -9.73
CA LEU A 59 7.89 -1.66 -10.29
C LEU A 59 7.45 -0.64 -11.34
N PRO A 60 7.44 -1.00 -12.63
CA PRO A 60 6.87 -0.15 -13.67
C PRO A 60 5.36 0.03 -13.49
N LEU A 61 4.88 1.27 -13.49
CA LEU A 61 3.46 1.63 -13.39
C LEU A 61 2.84 1.66 -14.78
N ASN A 62 2.55 0.48 -15.32
CA ASN A 62 1.95 0.30 -16.64
C ASN A 62 0.68 -0.55 -16.56
N SER A 63 0.04 -0.79 -17.70
CA SER A 63 -1.21 -1.56 -17.78
C SER A 63 -1.13 -2.98 -17.20
N ASN A 64 0.06 -3.58 -17.08
CA ASN A 64 0.24 -4.91 -16.49
C ASN A 64 -0.03 -4.92 -14.98
N ILE A 65 0.14 -3.81 -14.26
CA ILE A 65 -0.05 -3.77 -12.79
C ILE A 65 -1.36 -3.09 -12.38
N ASN A 66 -2.10 -2.51 -13.33
CA ASN A 66 -3.24 -1.65 -13.02
C ASN A 66 -4.33 -2.39 -12.25
N ASP A 67 -4.61 -3.66 -12.57
CA ASP A 67 -5.64 -4.42 -11.87
C ASP A 67 -5.22 -4.81 -10.45
N LEU A 68 -3.95 -5.15 -10.23
CA LEU A 68 -3.38 -5.37 -8.91
C LEU A 68 -3.43 -4.10 -8.04
N LEU A 69 -3.06 -2.96 -8.62
CA LEU A 69 -3.09 -1.66 -7.96
C LEU A 69 -4.52 -1.26 -7.58
N ILE A 70 -5.46 -1.35 -8.53
CA ILE A 70 -6.89 -1.08 -8.30
C ILE A 70 -7.44 -1.99 -7.19
N SER A 71 -7.10 -3.28 -7.21
CA SER A 71 -7.57 -4.24 -6.21
C SER A 71 -7.12 -3.85 -4.80
N ASN A 72 -5.88 -3.38 -4.66
CA ASN A 72 -5.35 -2.87 -3.39
C ASN A 72 -6.01 -1.57 -2.94
N LEU A 73 -6.29 -0.63 -3.86
CA LEU A 73 -6.99 0.62 -3.52
C LEU A 73 -8.46 0.36 -3.11
N ILE A 74 -9.11 -0.64 -3.71
CA ILE A 74 -10.43 -1.11 -3.27
C ILE A 74 -10.36 -1.72 -1.87
N ALA A 75 -9.36 -2.55 -1.60
CA ALA A 75 -9.14 -3.09 -0.26
C ALA A 75 -8.81 -2.01 0.78
N GLY A 76 -8.03 -0.99 0.42
CA GLY A 76 -7.81 0.18 1.27
C GLY A 76 -9.07 1.01 1.51
N SER A 77 -9.96 1.10 0.52
CA SER A 77 -11.27 1.73 0.71
C SER A 77 -12.18 0.90 1.60
N MET A 78 -12.14 -0.44 1.50
CA MET A 78 -12.79 -1.34 2.46
C MET A 78 -12.19 -1.17 3.86
N TYR A 79 -10.87 -1.04 3.99
CA TYR A 79 -10.23 -0.79 5.27
C TYR A 79 -10.73 0.51 5.92
N ALA A 80 -10.79 1.60 5.14
CA ALA A 80 -11.37 2.86 5.57
C ALA A 80 -12.85 2.72 5.96
N TYR A 81 -13.64 1.95 5.21
CA TYR A 81 -15.03 1.65 5.53
C TYR A 81 -15.14 0.96 6.90
N LEU A 82 -14.37 -0.11 7.15
CA LEU A 82 -14.39 -0.86 8.41
C LEU A 82 -14.05 0.05 9.61
N LEU A 83 -13.02 0.89 9.46
CA LEU A 83 -12.62 1.86 10.49
C LEU A 83 -13.72 2.90 10.75
N ASN A 84 -14.30 3.48 9.70
CA ASN A 84 -15.36 4.48 9.87
C ASN A 84 -16.67 3.88 10.41
N HIS A 85 -16.96 2.63 10.08
CA HIS A 85 -18.14 1.96 10.60
C HIS A 85 -18.03 1.74 12.12
N HIS A 86 -16.86 1.32 12.61
CA HIS A 86 -16.61 1.09 14.03
C HIS A 86 -16.26 2.38 14.82
N TYR A 87 -15.54 3.30 14.17
CA TYR A 87 -15.05 4.56 14.74
C TYR A 87 -15.50 5.77 13.90
N PRO A 88 -16.79 6.13 13.88
CA PRO A 88 -17.37 7.09 12.92
C PRO A 88 -16.87 8.54 13.02
N ASN A 89 -16.17 8.89 14.10
CA ASN A 89 -15.59 10.22 14.29
C ASN A 89 -14.07 10.25 14.11
N LEU A 90 -13.46 9.12 13.78
CA LEU A 90 -12.03 9.04 13.59
C LEU A 90 -11.69 9.61 12.20
N THR A 91 -10.67 10.46 12.14
CA THR A 91 -10.18 11.04 10.89
C THR A 91 -8.85 10.39 10.53
N PHE A 92 -8.46 10.44 9.25
CA PHE A 92 -7.16 9.95 8.77
C PHE A 92 -6.85 10.59 7.42
N ASP A 93 -5.57 10.56 7.05
CA ASP A 93 -5.15 10.85 5.69
C ASP A 93 -5.60 9.72 4.75
N GLN A 94 -6.48 10.06 3.81
CA GLN A 94 -7.09 9.09 2.88
C GLN A 94 -6.06 8.47 1.93
N ASP A 95 -5.10 9.27 1.45
CA ASP A 95 -4.07 8.80 0.51
C ASP A 95 -3.22 7.72 1.19
N TYR A 96 -2.74 8.00 2.42
CA TYR A 96 -1.89 7.06 3.15
C TYR A 96 -2.66 5.83 3.66
N LEU A 97 -3.88 5.99 4.17
CA LEU A 97 -4.65 4.85 4.66
C LEU A 97 -5.13 3.95 3.51
N LYS A 98 -5.73 4.50 2.45
CA LYS A 98 -6.27 3.70 1.35
C LYS A 98 -5.18 3.15 0.43
N GLY A 99 -4.01 3.79 0.40
CA GLY A 99 -2.84 3.26 -0.29
C GLY A 99 -2.09 2.17 0.49
N SER A 100 -2.30 2.05 1.81
CA SER A 100 -1.41 1.26 2.67
C SER A 100 -1.30 -0.20 2.26
N LEU A 101 -2.37 -0.82 1.73
CA LEU A 101 -2.36 -2.22 1.30
C LEU A 101 -1.41 -2.44 0.11
N PHE A 102 -1.44 -1.55 -0.89
CA PHE A 102 -0.52 -1.66 -2.03
C PHE A 102 0.93 -1.45 -1.58
N ALA A 103 1.16 -0.46 -0.72
CA ALA A 103 2.50 -0.20 -0.20
C ALA A 103 3.00 -1.32 0.73
N GLN A 104 2.12 -1.95 1.52
CA GLN A 104 2.42 -3.12 2.33
C GLN A 104 2.77 -4.32 1.44
N LEU A 105 2.07 -4.51 0.32
CA LEU A 105 2.43 -5.52 -0.67
C LEU A 105 3.85 -5.31 -1.20
N LEU A 106 4.21 -4.07 -1.55
CA LEU A 106 5.56 -3.76 -2.03
C LEU A 106 6.62 -3.95 -0.94
N GLN A 107 6.27 -3.75 0.32
CA GLN A 107 7.20 -3.89 1.43
C GLN A 107 7.44 -5.36 1.82
N GLU A 108 6.42 -6.21 1.74
CA GLU A 108 6.50 -7.60 2.24
C GLU A 108 6.69 -8.65 1.14
N ASN A 109 6.18 -8.41 -0.05
CA ASN A 109 6.20 -9.41 -1.10
C ASN A 109 7.57 -9.47 -1.77
N LEU A 110 8.06 -10.69 -1.96
CA LEU A 110 9.42 -10.91 -2.43
C LEU A 110 9.64 -10.55 -3.90
N GLN A 111 8.59 -10.58 -4.74
CA GLN A 111 8.73 -10.44 -6.20
C GLN A 111 7.52 -9.78 -6.87
N THR A 112 7.07 -8.62 -6.37
CA THR A 112 5.93 -7.92 -6.98
C THR A 112 6.18 -7.50 -8.43
N ASN A 113 7.42 -7.21 -8.80
CA ASN A 113 7.82 -6.93 -10.19
C ASN A 113 7.62 -8.10 -11.17
N SER A 114 7.41 -9.32 -10.68
CA SER A 114 7.13 -10.51 -11.50
C SER A 114 5.63 -10.72 -11.80
N TYR A 115 4.78 -9.81 -11.29
CA TYR A 115 3.34 -9.86 -11.47
C TYR A 115 2.93 -9.91 -12.95
N LYS A 116 1.81 -10.61 -13.22
CA LYS A 116 1.24 -10.78 -14.54
C LYS A 116 -0.27 -10.56 -14.50
N THR A 117 -0.78 -9.61 -15.27
CA THR A 117 -2.21 -9.26 -15.26
C THR A 117 -3.14 -10.43 -15.64
N GLU A 118 -2.68 -11.37 -16.46
CA GLU A 118 -3.43 -12.56 -16.84
C GLU A 118 -3.52 -13.64 -15.74
N SER A 119 -2.74 -13.50 -14.66
CA SER A 119 -2.76 -14.39 -13.50
C SER A 119 -3.82 -13.94 -12.50
N ASP A 120 -4.51 -14.90 -11.88
CA ASP A 120 -5.35 -14.65 -10.69
C ASP A 120 -4.51 -14.53 -9.40
N TRP A 121 -3.24 -14.89 -9.47
CA TRP A 121 -2.28 -14.86 -8.36
C TRP A 121 -1.42 -13.60 -8.40
N ILE A 122 -1.19 -13.02 -7.23
CA ILE A 122 -0.21 -11.95 -7.01
C ILE A 122 1.20 -12.47 -7.33
N ASN A 123 1.48 -13.73 -6.96
CA ASN A 123 2.72 -14.42 -7.33
C ASN A 123 2.41 -15.52 -8.37
N PRO A 124 2.64 -15.27 -9.67
CA PRO A 124 2.40 -16.26 -10.72
C PRO A 124 3.30 -17.50 -10.58
N ASP A 125 4.51 -17.34 -10.02
CA ASP A 125 5.42 -18.47 -9.74
C ASP A 125 4.90 -19.29 -8.55
N GLU A 126 4.56 -20.56 -8.82
CA GLU A 126 4.05 -21.49 -7.82
C GLU A 126 5.05 -21.77 -6.69
N THR A 127 6.35 -21.78 -6.98
CA THR A 127 7.40 -22.02 -5.98
C THR A 127 7.41 -20.88 -4.96
N ILE A 128 7.33 -19.64 -5.44
CA ILE A 128 7.27 -18.45 -4.58
C ILE A 128 5.97 -18.44 -3.80
N ARG A 129 4.83 -18.67 -4.46
CA ARG A 129 3.52 -18.75 -3.79
C ARG A 129 3.50 -19.81 -2.69
N ARG A 130 4.06 -21.00 -2.92
CA ARG A 130 4.18 -22.06 -1.91
C ARG A 130 5.05 -21.67 -0.71
N MET A 131 6.10 -20.87 -0.94
CA MET A 131 6.94 -20.37 0.14
C MET A 131 6.22 -19.33 0.98
N LEU A 132 5.53 -18.39 0.33
CA LEU A 132 4.74 -17.34 0.99
C LEU A 132 3.48 -17.87 1.69
N LEU A 133 3.00 -19.07 1.31
CA LEU A 133 1.88 -19.75 1.95
C LEU A 133 2.34 -21.00 2.74
N ALA A 134 3.62 -21.11 3.08
CA ALA A 134 4.08 -22.18 3.96
C ALA A 134 3.40 -22.11 5.34
N ALA A 135 3.56 -23.15 6.16
CA ALA A 135 2.97 -23.18 7.49
C ALA A 135 3.37 -21.95 8.32
N GLY A 136 2.39 -21.27 8.90
CA GLY A 136 2.57 -20.01 9.63
C GLY A 136 2.82 -18.77 8.77
N GLN A 137 2.80 -18.88 7.44
CA GLN A 137 2.94 -17.74 6.53
C GLN A 137 1.58 -17.26 6.02
N GLY A 138 1.42 -15.94 5.97
CA GLY A 138 0.17 -15.26 5.58
C GLY A 138 0.10 -14.79 4.13
N GLY A 139 0.95 -15.31 3.24
CA GLY A 139 0.99 -14.89 1.85
C GLY A 139 1.79 -13.59 1.62
N PRO A 140 1.55 -12.90 0.50
CA PRO A 140 2.37 -11.77 0.04
C PRO A 140 2.26 -10.52 0.93
N TYR A 141 1.21 -10.42 1.75
CA TYR A 141 1.05 -9.33 2.72
C TYR A 141 1.65 -9.67 4.10
N GLN A 142 2.12 -10.91 4.32
CA GLN A 142 2.68 -11.37 5.59
C GLN A 142 1.71 -11.25 6.80
N ILE A 143 0.42 -11.56 6.60
CA ILE A 143 -0.58 -11.67 7.67
C ILE A 143 -0.36 -12.95 8.52
N ASN A 144 0.84 -13.15 9.08
CA ASN A 144 1.33 -14.44 9.60
C ASN A 144 0.54 -15.01 10.81
N ASP A 145 -0.29 -14.19 11.47
CA ASP A 145 -1.21 -14.63 12.52
C ASP A 145 -2.66 -14.82 12.03
N TYR A 146 -2.89 -14.93 10.71
CA TYR A 146 -4.23 -15.11 10.14
C TYR A 146 -5.01 -16.30 10.74
N GLY A 147 -4.31 -17.38 11.09
CA GLY A 147 -4.86 -18.62 11.61
C GLY A 147 -4.95 -18.70 13.14
N LYS A 148 -4.98 -17.57 13.85
CA LYS A 148 -5.04 -17.48 15.32
C LYS A 148 -6.00 -16.39 15.78
N ARG A 149 -6.52 -16.53 17.00
CA ARG A 149 -7.14 -15.40 17.71
C ARG A 149 -6.08 -14.38 18.12
N LEU A 150 -6.39 -13.10 17.95
CA LEU A 150 -5.60 -12.01 18.53
C LEU A 150 -6.14 -11.67 19.93
N GLU A 151 -5.47 -10.74 20.61
CA GLU A 151 -5.76 -10.38 22.01
C GLU A 151 -7.15 -9.74 22.21
N ASN A 152 -7.81 -9.29 21.15
CA ASN A 152 -9.22 -8.88 21.18
C ASN A 152 -10.20 -10.06 21.14
N GLY A 153 -9.70 -11.29 21.09
CA GLY A 153 -10.48 -12.51 21.00
C GLY A 153 -10.91 -12.88 19.58
N LEU A 154 -10.55 -12.12 18.56
CA LEU A 154 -10.97 -12.36 17.17
C LEU A 154 -9.75 -12.71 16.31
N GLY A 155 -9.90 -13.75 15.48
CA GLY A 155 -8.99 -14.00 14.36
C GLY A 155 -9.62 -13.63 13.03
N LEU A 156 -8.88 -13.80 11.94
CA LEU A 156 -9.35 -13.35 10.62
C LEU A 156 -10.59 -14.12 10.14
N ILE A 157 -10.69 -15.40 10.50
CA ILE A 157 -11.85 -16.25 10.18
C ILE A 157 -13.13 -15.84 10.92
N ASN A 158 -13.02 -15.07 12.00
CA ASN A 158 -14.20 -14.62 12.74
C ASN A 158 -15.00 -13.57 11.97
N PHE A 159 -14.43 -12.90 10.96
CA PHE A 159 -15.20 -12.00 10.10
C PHE A 159 -16.11 -12.80 9.17
N THR A 160 -17.43 -12.59 9.35
CA THR A 160 -18.48 -13.33 8.63
C THR A 160 -18.25 -13.31 7.13
N VAL A 161 -17.80 -12.18 6.58
CA VAL A 161 -17.62 -12.03 5.13
C VAL A 161 -16.41 -12.75 4.54
N LEU A 162 -15.47 -13.22 5.37
CA LEU A 162 -14.24 -13.86 4.93
C LEU A 162 -14.28 -15.39 5.00
N GLN A 163 -15.13 -15.99 5.83
CA GLN A 163 -15.07 -17.43 6.14
C GLN A 163 -15.06 -18.31 4.90
N LYS A 164 -15.94 -18.05 3.93
CA LYS A 164 -16.05 -18.88 2.72
C LYS A 164 -14.76 -18.89 1.91
N SER A 165 -14.09 -17.74 1.80
CA SER A 165 -12.86 -17.59 1.03
C SER A 165 -11.62 -18.07 1.77
N LEU A 166 -11.59 -17.99 3.10
CA LEU A 166 -10.50 -18.53 3.90
C LEU A 166 -10.53 -20.07 3.93
N GLY A 167 -11.73 -20.66 3.94
CA GLY A 167 -11.90 -22.11 3.75
C GLY A 167 -11.38 -23.00 4.88
N TYR A 168 -11.19 -22.43 6.08
CA TYR A 168 -10.97 -23.17 7.33
C TYR A 168 -12.02 -22.76 8.37
N SER A 169 -12.15 -23.52 9.46
CA SER A 169 -13.13 -23.26 10.53
C SER A 169 -12.55 -22.44 11.68
N ILE A 170 -13.43 -21.87 12.50
CA ILE A 170 -13.06 -21.27 13.80
C ILE A 170 -12.44 -22.35 14.71
N GLU A 171 -12.92 -23.59 14.65
CA GLU A 171 -12.30 -24.71 15.39
C GLU A 171 -10.85 -24.94 14.97
N ASP A 172 -10.56 -24.95 13.66
CA ASP A 172 -9.20 -25.12 13.12
C ASP A 172 -8.25 -23.99 13.56
N GLN A 173 -8.78 -22.78 13.79
CA GLN A 173 -8.02 -21.68 14.39
C GLN A 173 -7.75 -21.93 15.88
N ASP A 174 -8.80 -22.28 16.62
CA ASP A 174 -8.78 -22.31 18.10
C ASP A 174 -7.95 -23.46 18.65
N ASP A 175 -7.89 -24.59 17.95
CA ASP A 175 -7.01 -25.70 18.29
C ASP A 175 -5.60 -25.59 17.67
N GLY A 176 -5.35 -24.52 16.92
CA GLY A 176 -4.07 -24.22 16.28
C GLY A 176 -3.77 -25.04 15.02
N LYS A 177 -4.68 -25.90 14.54
CA LYS A 177 -4.51 -26.67 13.29
C LYS A 177 -4.19 -25.77 12.11
N GLN A 178 -4.82 -24.61 11.99
CA GLN A 178 -4.61 -23.75 10.83
C GLN A 178 -3.20 -23.15 10.79
N THR A 179 -2.62 -22.81 11.94
CA THR A 179 -1.26 -22.23 11.99
C THR A 179 -0.19 -23.22 11.48
N VAL A 180 -0.40 -24.53 11.63
CA VAL A 180 0.54 -25.57 11.19
C VAL A 180 0.27 -26.08 9.77
N LYS A 181 -0.81 -25.62 9.12
CA LYS A 181 -1.14 -25.92 7.72
C LYS A 181 -0.62 -24.81 6.79
N PRO A 182 -0.44 -25.11 5.48
CA PRO A 182 -0.27 -24.05 4.49
C PRO A 182 -1.40 -23.02 4.55
N GLY A 183 -1.05 -21.76 4.28
CA GLY A 183 -2.02 -20.68 4.13
C GLY A 183 -3.05 -20.98 3.04
N PRO A 184 -4.31 -20.54 3.19
CA PRO A 184 -5.29 -20.61 2.13
C PRO A 184 -4.74 -19.99 0.84
N ALA A 185 -4.91 -20.68 -0.29
CA ALA A 185 -4.42 -20.19 -1.57
C ALA A 185 -5.01 -18.81 -1.92
N THR A 186 -6.24 -18.55 -1.48
CA THR A 186 -6.94 -17.27 -1.65
C THR A 186 -6.17 -16.09 -1.06
N LEU A 187 -5.29 -16.28 -0.06
CA LEU A 187 -4.44 -15.20 0.47
C LEU A 187 -3.44 -14.64 -0.57
N ASP A 188 -3.11 -15.39 -1.62
CA ASP A 188 -2.29 -14.92 -2.75
C ASP A 188 -3.12 -14.55 -3.98
N ASN A 189 -4.46 -14.69 -3.92
CA ASN A 189 -5.34 -14.26 -5.01
C ASN A 189 -5.36 -12.72 -5.09
N LYS A 190 -5.26 -12.16 -6.30
CA LYS A 190 -5.16 -10.72 -6.52
C LYS A 190 -6.40 -9.92 -6.11
N TYR A 191 -7.56 -10.57 -5.97
CA TYR A 191 -8.82 -9.95 -5.58
C TYR A 191 -9.14 -10.17 -4.09
N PHE A 192 -8.92 -11.38 -3.56
CA PHE A 192 -9.19 -11.67 -2.15
C PHE A 192 -8.03 -11.31 -1.21
N GLY A 193 -6.78 -11.58 -1.58
CA GLY A 193 -5.61 -11.33 -0.75
C GLY A 193 -5.53 -9.91 -0.19
N PRO A 194 -5.70 -8.84 -1.01
CA PRO A 194 -5.74 -7.47 -0.52
C PRO A 194 -6.88 -7.23 0.48
N LEU A 195 -8.08 -7.79 0.24
CA LEU A 195 -9.21 -7.67 1.17
C LEU A 195 -8.91 -8.37 2.50
N ALA A 196 -8.35 -9.57 2.47
CA ALA A 196 -7.96 -10.28 3.68
C ALA A 196 -6.93 -9.46 4.51
N ALA A 197 -5.99 -8.81 3.84
CA ALA A 197 -5.03 -7.92 4.48
C ALA A 197 -5.71 -6.66 5.09
N ALA A 198 -6.70 -6.07 4.40
CA ALA A 198 -7.48 -4.94 4.93
C ALA A 198 -8.21 -5.30 6.23
N PHE A 199 -8.85 -6.48 6.28
CA PHE A 199 -9.49 -6.99 7.48
C PHE A 199 -8.50 -7.32 8.58
N PHE A 200 -7.31 -7.82 8.25
CA PHE A 200 -6.25 -8.05 9.23
C PHE A 200 -5.70 -6.74 9.81
N GLN A 201 -5.53 -5.68 8.99
CA GLN A 201 -5.19 -4.34 9.47
C GLN A 201 -6.30 -3.75 10.35
N TYR A 202 -7.57 -3.98 10.01
CA TYR A 202 -8.69 -3.61 10.88
C TYR A 202 -8.66 -4.38 12.21
N ASN A 203 -8.41 -5.69 12.18
CA ASN A 203 -8.25 -6.49 13.39
C ASN A 203 -7.07 -6.01 14.26
N THR A 204 -6.02 -5.44 13.65
CA THR A 204 -4.92 -4.79 14.37
C THR A 204 -5.38 -3.55 15.15
N MET A 205 -6.29 -2.75 14.59
CA MET A 205 -6.90 -1.62 15.33
C MET A 205 -7.74 -2.12 16.51
N LEU A 206 -8.56 -3.16 16.31
CA LEU A 206 -9.34 -3.77 17.40
C LEU A 206 -8.44 -4.37 18.49
N ARG A 207 -7.32 -5.01 18.10
CA ARG A 207 -6.29 -5.52 19.01
C ARG A 207 -5.65 -4.41 19.82
N LEU A 208 -5.26 -3.29 19.18
CA LEU A 208 -4.72 -2.13 19.88
C LEU A 208 -5.70 -1.57 20.90
N GLU A 209 -6.99 -1.47 20.54
CA GLU A 209 -8.03 -1.05 21.48
C GLU A 209 -8.15 -2.01 22.67
N ALA A 210 -8.31 -3.31 22.38
CA ALA A 210 -8.56 -4.31 23.41
C ALA A 210 -7.45 -4.37 24.47
N ILE A 211 -6.18 -4.41 24.04
CA ILE A 211 -5.06 -4.52 24.97
C ILE A 211 -4.87 -3.21 25.78
N ASN A 212 -5.11 -2.05 25.18
CA ASN A 212 -4.86 -0.77 25.85
C ASN A 212 -6.04 -0.26 26.68
N LYS A 213 -7.19 -0.96 26.69
CA LYS A 213 -8.24 -0.77 27.71
C LYS A 213 -7.76 -1.17 29.10
N ASP A 214 -6.86 -2.14 29.19
CA ASP A 214 -6.26 -2.56 30.43
C ASP A 214 -5.09 -1.65 30.82
N SER A 215 -4.98 -1.32 32.12
CA SER A 215 -3.92 -0.42 32.62
C SER A 215 -2.49 -0.94 32.42
N TRP A 216 -2.33 -2.24 32.13
CA TRP A 216 -1.05 -2.89 31.86
C TRP A 216 -0.71 -2.98 30.36
N GLY A 217 -1.62 -2.54 29.48
CA GLY A 217 -1.38 -2.50 28.04
C GLY A 217 -0.17 -1.63 27.66
N PRO A 218 0.52 -1.94 26.55
CA PRO A 218 1.81 -1.35 26.21
C PRO A 218 1.77 0.17 26.00
N SER A 219 0.61 0.68 25.59
CA SER A 219 0.34 2.11 25.35
C SER A 219 -0.89 2.58 26.12
N ALA A 220 -1.29 1.90 27.21
CA ALA A 220 -2.53 2.19 27.94
C ALA A 220 -2.60 3.65 28.42
N LYS A 221 -1.47 4.21 28.87
CA LYS A 221 -1.37 5.61 29.30
C LYS A 221 -1.59 6.64 28.18
N ASP A 222 -1.36 6.25 26.92
CA ASP A 222 -1.35 7.13 25.75
C ASP A 222 -2.61 6.92 24.87
N TYR A 223 -3.26 5.76 24.98
CA TYR A 223 -4.30 5.33 24.04
C TYR A 223 -5.50 6.28 23.97
N GLU A 224 -6.11 6.63 25.11
CA GLU A 224 -7.29 7.50 25.12
C GLU A 224 -6.99 8.89 24.55
N ALA A 225 -5.86 9.49 24.94
CA ALA A 225 -5.42 10.79 24.45
C ALA A 225 -5.11 10.75 22.95
N CYS A 226 -4.43 9.69 22.48
CA CYS A 226 -4.19 9.50 21.06
C CYS A 226 -5.51 9.41 20.28
N MET A 227 -6.45 8.57 20.73
CA MET A 227 -7.76 8.43 20.08
C MET A 227 -8.55 9.74 20.05
N ALA A 228 -8.44 10.58 21.09
CA ALA A 228 -9.04 11.92 21.09
C ALA A 228 -8.40 12.85 20.05
N ASN A 229 -7.07 12.81 19.90
CA ASN A 229 -6.35 13.61 18.92
C ASN A 229 -6.66 13.16 17.48
N LEU A 230 -6.77 11.86 17.23
CA LEU A 230 -7.14 11.31 15.91
C LEU A 230 -8.56 11.69 15.47
N LYS A 231 -9.46 11.98 16.41
CA LYS A 231 -10.83 12.48 16.11
C LYS A 231 -10.86 13.97 15.78
N THR A 232 -9.89 14.73 16.23
CA THR A 232 -9.91 16.21 16.18
C THR A 232 -8.94 16.80 15.15
N HIS A 233 -7.96 16.02 14.69
CA HIS A 233 -6.95 16.46 13.74
C HIS A 233 -7.09 15.73 12.40
N PRO A 234 -7.64 16.40 11.36
CA PRO A 234 -7.72 15.82 10.03
C PRO A 234 -6.31 15.56 9.47
N ASN A 235 -6.18 14.58 8.57
CA ASN A 235 -4.91 14.17 7.95
C ASN A 235 -3.83 13.80 8.99
N ASN A 236 -4.24 13.12 10.06
CA ASN A 236 -3.31 12.58 11.05
C ASN A 236 -2.54 11.36 10.51
N PHE A 237 -1.66 10.82 11.36
CA PHE A 237 -0.73 9.76 11.03
C PHE A 237 -1.16 8.37 11.54
N LEU A 238 -2.47 8.12 11.61
CA LEU A 238 -3.00 6.82 12.03
C LEU A 238 -2.41 5.66 11.23
N ASP A 239 -2.20 5.83 9.93
CA ASP A 239 -1.54 4.86 9.06
C ASP A 239 -0.18 4.42 9.62
N MET A 240 0.63 5.31 10.19
CA MET A 240 1.93 4.95 10.77
C MET A 240 1.79 4.13 12.04
N ILE A 241 0.79 4.43 12.88
CA ILE A 241 0.49 3.62 14.07
C ILE A 241 0.07 2.22 13.64
N LEU A 242 -0.86 2.12 12.69
CA LEU A 242 -1.42 0.84 12.25
C LEU A 242 -0.41 0.00 11.47
N ASN A 243 0.39 0.61 10.59
CA ASN A 243 1.48 -0.07 9.88
C ASN A 243 2.58 -0.53 10.85
N ALA A 244 2.92 0.26 11.88
CA ALA A 244 3.87 -0.18 12.90
C ALA A 244 3.32 -1.36 13.72
N ALA A 245 2.06 -1.29 14.14
CA ALA A 245 1.42 -2.35 14.90
C ALA A 245 1.21 -3.63 14.08
N TYR A 246 0.91 -3.50 12.79
CA TYR A 246 0.78 -4.61 11.86
C TYR A 246 2.11 -5.38 11.73
N ASN A 247 3.20 -4.65 11.49
CA ASN A 247 4.50 -5.25 11.20
C ASN A 247 5.25 -5.71 12.45
N ALA A 248 5.22 -4.91 13.53
CA ALA A 248 6.04 -5.14 14.72
C ALA A 248 5.20 -5.58 15.94
N GLY A 249 3.88 -5.47 15.88
CA GLY A 249 2.98 -5.74 16.99
C GLY A 249 2.75 -4.54 17.92
N PRO A 250 1.76 -4.64 18.83
CA PRO A 250 1.39 -3.56 19.76
C PRO A 250 2.45 -3.29 20.84
N TRP A 251 3.32 -4.26 21.13
CA TRP A 251 4.35 -4.18 22.17
C TRP A 251 5.68 -3.56 21.69
N ALA A 252 5.85 -3.42 20.37
CA ALA A 252 7.07 -2.91 19.77
C ALA A 252 7.37 -1.46 20.19
N ASN A 253 8.66 -1.12 20.25
CA ASN A 253 9.09 0.20 20.67
C ASN A 253 8.62 1.28 19.69
N ILE A 254 8.64 0.97 18.39
CA ILE A 254 8.14 1.91 17.37
C ILE A 254 6.63 2.18 17.52
N THR A 255 5.81 1.15 17.75
CA THR A 255 4.35 1.30 17.94
C THR A 255 4.04 2.15 19.17
N LYS A 256 4.67 1.86 20.31
CA LYS A 256 4.53 2.66 21.55
C LYS A 256 4.97 4.12 21.34
N THR A 257 6.01 4.35 20.54
CA THR A 257 6.49 5.70 20.24
C THR A 257 5.46 6.49 19.45
N TYR A 258 4.88 5.89 18.40
CA TYR A 258 3.84 6.56 17.61
C TYR A 258 2.57 6.82 18.43
N MET A 259 2.17 5.89 19.30
CA MET A 259 1.07 6.11 20.25
C MET A 259 1.34 7.30 21.19
N SER A 260 2.55 7.41 21.75
CA SER A 260 2.94 8.53 22.60
C SER A 260 2.98 9.87 21.83
N ILE A 261 3.55 9.90 20.62
CA ILE A 261 3.53 11.10 19.76
C ILE A 261 2.10 11.52 19.45
N CYS A 262 1.21 10.55 19.24
CA CYS A 262 -0.20 10.80 18.94
C CYS A 262 -0.94 11.35 20.16
N ALA A 263 -0.66 10.85 21.36
CA ALA A 263 -1.22 11.34 22.61
C ALA A 263 -0.80 12.77 22.94
N ASP A 264 0.48 13.09 22.74
CA ASP A 264 1.02 14.43 23.01
C ASP A 264 0.73 15.43 21.87
N TYR A 265 0.43 14.93 20.68
CA TYR A 265 0.32 15.70 19.43
C TYR A 265 1.54 16.60 19.18
N ASP A 266 2.74 16.04 19.33
CA ASP A 266 4.00 16.77 19.19
C ASP A 266 4.29 17.13 17.72
N ALA A 267 3.96 18.37 17.34
CA ALA A 267 4.12 18.87 15.98
C ALA A 267 5.55 18.79 15.43
N GLU A 268 6.58 18.88 16.28
CA GLU A 268 7.97 18.78 15.82
C GLU A 268 8.33 17.34 15.49
N LYS A 269 7.91 16.37 16.32
CA LYS A 269 8.09 14.95 16.01
C LYS A 269 7.25 14.52 14.81
N LEU A 270 6.02 15.01 14.68
CA LEU A 270 5.15 14.71 13.54
C LEU A 270 5.79 15.09 12.20
N LYS A 271 6.44 16.26 12.11
CA LYS A 271 7.20 16.64 10.91
C LYS A 271 8.34 15.68 10.60
N LYS A 272 8.92 15.04 11.62
CA LYS A 272 10.07 14.13 11.48
C LYS A 272 9.68 12.73 11.05
N ILE A 273 8.43 12.32 11.26
CA ILE A 273 7.90 11.03 10.81
C ILE A 273 8.04 10.86 9.28
N ASN A 274 7.86 11.93 8.51
CA ASN A 274 8.00 11.94 7.04
C ASN A 274 9.33 12.50 6.53
N ASP A 275 10.34 12.60 7.40
CA ASP A 275 11.65 13.12 6.99
C ASP A 275 12.52 11.98 6.44
N TYR A 276 12.41 11.76 5.12
CA TYR A 276 13.18 10.72 4.42
C TYR A 276 14.67 11.04 4.26
N SER A 277 15.11 12.23 4.67
CA SER A 277 16.52 12.61 4.67
C SER A 277 17.29 12.06 5.88
N LEU A 278 16.58 11.55 6.89
CA LEU A 278 17.20 11.06 8.12
C LEU A 278 17.70 9.62 7.95
N THR A 279 18.95 9.38 8.37
CA THR A 279 19.42 8.02 8.70
C THR A 279 18.58 7.42 9.82
N ASP A 280 18.61 6.09 10.00
CA ASP A 280 17.88 5.42 11.07
C ASP A 280 18.23 5.94 12.47
N ASN A 281 19.51 6.23 12.74
CA ASN A 281 19.95 6.80 14.01
C ASN A 281 19.40 8.22 14.23
N GLN A 282 19.41 9.06 13.18
CA GLN A 282 18.84 10.40 13.25
C GLN A 282 17.32 10.35 13.41
N TYR A 283 16.64 9.44 12.71
CA TYR A 283 15.20 9.22 12.85
C TYR A 283 14.86 8.78 14.27
N GLN A 284 15.58 7.78 14.79
CA GLN A 284 15.45 7.30 16.16
C GLN A 284 15.49 8.45 17.17
N GLN A 285 16.51 9.31 17.08
CA GLN A 285 16.67 10.47 17.94
C GLN A 285 15.60 11.53 17.73
N ALA A 286 15.22 11.80 16.49
CA ALA A 286 14.28 12.86 16.13
C ALA A 286 12.85 12.58 16.62
N ILE A 287 12.39 11.32 16.54
CA ILE A 287 11.07 10.95 17.04
C ILE A 287 11.10 10.41 18.49
N GLY A 288 12.31 10.13 19.00
CA GLY A 288 12.53 9.63 20.37
C GLY A 288 12.14 8.16 20.55
N THR A 289 12.21 7.34 19.51
CA THR A 289 11.98 5.89 19.65
C THR A 289 13.21 5.18 20.18
N THR A 290 13.01 4.04 20.84
CA THR A 290 14.07 3.09 21.21
C THR A 290 14.07 1.85 20.33
N GLU A 291 13.40 1.90 19.17
CA GLU A 291 13.46 0.83 18.17
C GLU A 291 14.88 0.67 17.64
N SER A 292 15.33 -0.55 17.40
CA SER A 292 16.74 -0.79 17.07
C SER A 292 17.11 -0.16 15.72
N VAL A 293 18.25 0.53 15.67
CA VAL A 293 18.81 1.11 14.42
C VAL A 293 19.09 0.00 13.42
N GLY A 294 18.67 0.17 12.16
CA GLY A 294 18.81 -0.84 11.12
C GLY A 294 17.85 -2.03 11.23
N SER A 295 16.91 -2.02 12.18
CA SER A 295 15.83 -3.01 12.21
C SER A 295 14.84 -2.77 11.08
N THR A 296 14.18 -3.83 10.63
CA THR A 296 13.08 -3.70 9.66
C THR A 296 11.95 -2.81 10.20
N PHE A 297 11.65 -2.89 11.49
CA PHE A 297 10.54 -2.16 12.11
C PHE A 297 10.72 -0.64 12.17
N ILE A 298 11.95 -0.13 12.16
CA ILE A 298 12.19 1.32 12.01
C ILE A 298 12.04 1.79 10.54
N LEU A 299 12.20 0.87 9.58
CA LEU A 299 12.16 1.14 8.15
C LEU A 299 10.74 1.03 7.57
N TYR A 300 10.00 -0.03 7.92
CA TYR A 300 8.77 -0.42 7.20
C TYR A 300 7.69 0.68 7.15
N PRO A 301 7.33 1.37 8.25
CA PRO A 301 6.33 2.44 8.16
C PRO A 301 6.80 3.60 7.25
N ARG A 302 8.10 3.90 7.23
CA ARG A 302 8.69 4.96 6.38
C ARG A 302 8.71 4.53 4.91
N GLN A 303 9.04 3.27 4.66
CA GLN A 303 9.01 2.64 3.34
C GLN A 303 7.60 2.71 2.74
N ILE A 304 6.58 2.33 3.51
CA ILE A 304 5.19 2.38 3.08
C ILE A 304 4.80 3.79 2.62
N ARG A 305 5.07 4.83 3.42
CA ARG A 305 4.74 6.20 3.02
C ARG A 305 5.52 6.68 1.80
N VAL A 306 6.81 6.36 1.68
CA VAL A 306 7.58 6.80 0.50
C VAL A 306 7.13 6.10 -0.78
N TYR A 307 6.59 4.88 -0.71
CA TYR A 307 5.99 4.21 -1.88
C TYR A 307 4.72 4.93 -2.34
N LEU A 308 3.91 5.39 -1.39
CA LEU A 308 2.71 6.17 -1.67
C LEU A 308 3.04 7.57 -2.17
N ASP A 309 4.06 8.22 -1.61
CA ASP A 309 4.51 9.52 -2.10
C ASP A 309 5.01 9.43 -3.56
N GLN A 310 5.68 8.34 -3.93
CA GLN A 310 6.03 8.06 -5.33
C GLN A 310 4.78 7.86 -6.20
N LEU A 311 3.86 6.98 -5.78
CA LEU A 311 2.62 6.67 -6.51
C LEU A 311 1.74 7.91 -6.75
N TYR A 312 1.71 8.81 -5.77
CA TYR A 312 0.84 9.98 -5.74
C TYR A 312 1.51 11.26 -6.22
N ASN A 313 2.75 11.16 -6.73
CA ASN A 313 3.55 12.27 -7.23
C ASN A 313 3.76 13.38 -6.17
N ASN A 314 3.88 13.00 -4.90
CA ASN A 314 4.25 13.91 -3.81
C ASN A 314 5.75 14.27 -3.93
N SER A 315 6.09 15.49 -3.54
CA SER A 315 7.47 16.00 -3.67
C SER A 315 8.42 15.26 -2.73
N ILE A 316 9.26 14.39 -3.28
CA ILE A 316 10.34 13.69 -2.58
C ILE A 316 11.68 13.88 -3.33
N SER A 317 12.79 13.47 -2.73
CA SER A 317 14.12 13.60 -3.34
C SER A 317 14.39 12.57 -4.47
N LEU A 318 13.48 11.63 -4.70
CA LEU A 318 13.53 10.72 -5.84
C LEU A 318 12.62 11.24 -6.96
N ASN A 319 13.16 11.36 -8.17
CA ASN A 319 12.37 11.74 -9.33
C ASN A 319 11.59 10.51 -9.84
N THR A 320 10.32 10.43 -9.47
CA THR A 320 9.39 9.38 -9.89
C THR A 320 8.13 10.03 -10.45
N HIS A 321 8.27 10.76 -11.54
CA HIS A 321 7.10 11.33 -12.18
C HIS A 321 6.39 10.24 -12.99
N SER A 322 5.16 9.92 -12.60
CA SER A 322 4.32 8.93 -13.29
C SER A 322 2.84 9.32 -13.21
N SER A 323 2.27 9.76 -14.32
CA SER A 323 0.80 9.71 -14.46
C SER A 323 0.40 8.24 -14.49
N THR A 324 -0.45 7.81 -13.55
CA THR A 324 -0.94 6.43 -13.49
C THR A 324 -2.43 6.45 -13.73
N MET A 325 -2.80 6.21 -14.99
CA MET A 325 -4.17 6.28 -15.46
C MET A 325 -4.89 4.95 -15.22
N LEU A 326 -5.97 5.00 -14.45
CA LEU A 326 -6.85 3.88 -14.15
C LEU A 326 -8.20 4.06 -14.88
N PRO A 327 -8.47 3.30 -15.96
CA PRO A 327 -9.72 3.42 -16.70
C PRO A 327 -10.94 3.01 -15.86
N PHE A 328 -12.04 3.74 -15.96
CA PHE A 328 -13.30 3.43 -15.25
C PHE A 328 -13.75 1.98 -15.43
N SER A 329 -13.67 1.46 -16.67
CA SER A 329 -14.08 0.09 -16.99
C SER A 329 -13.27 -0.97 -16.25
N LEU A 330 -11.97 -0.71 -16.03
CA LEU A 330 -11.10 -1.60 -15.27
C LEU A 330 -11.41 -1.51 -13.78
N VAL A 331 -11.62 -0.30 -13.24
CA VAL A 331 -12.02 -0.11 -11.83
C VAL A 331 -13.31 -0.85 -11.54
N ARG A 332 -14.33 -0.68 -12.38
CA ARG A 332 -15.62 -1.40 -12.27
C ARG A 332 -15.44 -2.91 -12.28
N LYS A 333 -14.62 -3.43 -13.20
CA LYS A 333 -14.36 -4.88 -13.32
C LYS A 333 -13.71 -5.42 -12.04
N VAL A 334 -12.64 -4.77 -11.58
CA VAL A 334 -11.88 -5.21 -10.40
C VAL A 334 -12.71 -5.08 -9.13
N PHE A 335 -13.51 -4.01 -8.98
CA PHE A 335 -14.48 -3.88 -7.88
C PHE A 335 -15.42 -5.06 -7.79
N GLY A 336 -16.07 -5.42 -8.91
CA GLY A 336 -16.96 -6.57 -8.95
C GLY A 336 -16.24 -7.87 -8.59
N GLN A 337 -15.05 -8.10 -9.14
CA GLN A 337 -14.26 -9.30 -8.86
C GLN A 337 -13.85 -9.39 -7.38
N ALA A 338 -13.30 -8.31 -6.82
CA ALA A 338 -12.92 -8.22 -5.40
C ALA A 338 -14.10 -8.50 -4.48
N MET A 339 -15.23 -7.79 -4.65
CA MET A 339 -16.39 -7.99 -3.79
C MET A 339 -17.01 -9.38 -3.94
N SER A 340 -16.95 -10.00 -5.13
CA SER A 340 -17.43 -11.38 -5.33
C SER A 340 -16.58 -12.46 -4.64
N THR A 341 -15.43 -12.09 -4.07
CA THR A 341 -14.65 -12.99 -3.19
C THR A 341 -15.12 -12.94 -1.74
N LEU A 342 -16.03 -12.04 -1.38
CA LEU A 342 -16.63 -12.00 -0.05
C LEU A 342 -17.95 -12.78 -0.05
N ALA A 343 -18.32 -13.32 1.10
CA ALA A 343 -19.56 -14.06 1.28
C ALA A 343 -20.48 -13.39 2.32
N TYR A 344 -21.75 -13.75 2.30
CA TYR A 344 -22.76 -13.23 3.20
C TYR A 344 -23.91 -14.24 3.33
N GLU A 345 -24.75 -14.06 4.35
CA GLU A 345 -25.95 -14.87 4.50
C GLU A 345 -27.09 -14.30 3.65
N ILE A 346 -27.61 -15.11 2.74
CA ILE A 346 -28.78 -14.84 1.90
C ILE A 346 -29.74 -16.01 1.96
N ASP A 347 -31.01 -15.76 2.28
CA ASP A 347 -32.06 -16.78 2.36
C ASP A 347 -31.69 -18.00 3.24
N ASN A 348 -31.03 -17.76 4.38
CA ASN A 348 -30.45 -18.78 5.28
C ASN A 348 -29.37 -19.66 4.61
N LYS A 349 -28.67 -19.14 3.61
CA LYS A 349 -27.52 -19.76 2.97
C LYS A 349 -26.34 -18.83 3.01
N TYR A 350 -25.17 -19.34 3.35
CA TYR A 350 -23.93 -18.60 3.29
C TYR A 350 -23.30 -18.72 1.90
N ASP A 351 -23.36 -17.65 1.10
CA ASP A 351 -22.88 -17.65 -0.28
C ASP A 351 -22.10 -16.41 -0.69
N PHE A 352 -21.34 -16.52 -1.78
CA PHE A 352 -20.56 -15.41 -2.31
C PHE A 352 -21.46 -14.28 -2.80
N ILE A 353 -20.99 -13.03 -2.65
CA ILE A 353 -21.64 -11.86 -3.22
C ILE A 353 -21.70 -12.03 -4.75
N PRO A 354 -22.88 -11.94 -5.38
CA PRO A 354 -22.99 -12.04 -6.82
C PRO A 354 -22.23 -10.90 -7.52
N LEU A 355 -21.46 -11.24 -8.55
CA LEU A 355 -20.68 -10.26 -9.33
C LEU A 355 -21.56 -9.12 -9.89
N GLU A 356 -22.77 -9.45 -10.34
CA GLU A 356 -23.72 -8.48 -10.89
C GLU A 356 -24.21 -7.48 -9.83
N GLU A 357 -24.38 -7.92 -8.58
CA GLU A 357 -24.80 -7.06 -7.48
C GLU A 357 -23.70 -6.05 -7.11
N ALA A 358 -22.45 -6.51 -7.03
CA ALA A 358 -21.31 -5.63 -6.82
C ALA A 358 -21.14 -4.63 -7.96
N GLN A 359 -21.25 -5.07 -9.22
CA GLN A 359 -21.15 -4.18 -10.37
C GLN A 359 -22.31 -3.17 -10.44
N SER A 360 -23.52 -3.57 -10.07
CA SER A 360 -24.67 -2.66 -9.96
C SER A 360 -24.44 -1.58 -8.91
N ALA A 361 -23.95 -1.94 -7.72
CA ALA A 361 -23.65 -0.97 -6.66
C ALA A 361 -22.59 0.07 -7.10
N PHE A 362 -21.61 -0.37 -7.88
CA PHE A 362 -20.60 0.51 -8.49
C PHE A 362 -21.20 1.45 -9.55
N ASP A 363 -22.06 0.94 -10.44
CA ASP A 363 -22.72 1.75 -11.46
C ASP A 363 -23.67 2.79 -10.86
N ASP A 364 -24.35 2.45 -9.76
CA ASP A 364 -25.19 3.37 -8.99
C ASP A 364 -24.35 4.49 -8.35
N ALA A 365 -23.19 4.15 -7.79
CA ALA A 365 -22.24 5.11 -7.23
C ALA A 365 -21.68 6.05 -8.31
N ALA A 366 -21.27 5.50 -9.45
CA ALA A 366 -20.80 6.28 -10.59
C ALA A 366 -21.85 7.26 -11.10
N SER A 367 -23.11 6.82 -11.17
CA SER A 367 -24.24 7.65 -11.59
C SER A 367 -24.49 8.79 -10.60
N ALA A 368 -24.45 8.52 -9.29
CA ALA A 368 -24.61 9.52 -8.24
C ALA A 368 -23.49 10.59 -8.27
N LEU A 369 -22.29 10.21 -8.68
CA LEU A 369 -21.12 11.10 -8.81
C LEU A 369 -20.98 11.71 -10.21
N ALA A 370 -21.94 11.47 -11.12
CA ALA A 370 -21.93 11.93 -12.51
C ALA A 370 -20.66 11.53 -13.29
N LEU A 371 -20.11 10.35 -13.00
CA LEU A 371 -18.97 9.77 -13.70
C LEU A 371 -19.43 9.00 -14.94
N THR A 372 -18.58 8.92 -15.96
CA THR A 372 -18.93 8.26 -17.24
C THR A 372 -17.97 7.12 -17.54
N LYS A 373 -18.32 6.27 -18.52
CA LYS A 373 -17.44 5.16 -18.95
C LYS A 373 -16.12 5.63 -19.57
N GLU A 374 -16.06 6.89 -20.01
CA GLU A 374 -14.84 7.52 -20.55
C GLU A 374 -13.96 8.13 -19.44
N THR A 375 -14.43 8.14 -18.18
CA THR A 375 -13.64 8.61 -17.05
C THR A 375 -12.40 7.73 -16.87
N SER A 376 -11.27 8.37 -16.56
CA SER A 376 -10.04 7.71 -16.13
C SER A 376 -9.49 8.47 -14.93
N PHE A 377 -8.94 7.74 -13.97
CA PHE A 377 -8.43 8.33 -12.73
C PHE A 377 -6.90 8.37 -12.79
N ASP A 378 -6.31 9.56 -12.72
CA ASP A 378 -4.87 9.72 -12.55
C ASP A 378 -4.51 9.68 -11.07
N LEU A 379 -3.72 8.68 -10.64
CA LEU A 379 -3.24 8.63 -9.27
C LEU A 379 -2.21 9.71 -8.95
N GLY A 380 -1.55 10.33 -9.93
CA GLY A 380 -0.65 11.46 -9.68
C GLY A 380 -1.38 12.75 -9.28
N GLU A 381 -2.69 12.83 -9.54
CA GLU A 381 -3.49 14.04 -9.34
C GLU A 381 -4.45 13.90 -8.15
N GLN A 382 -4.25 14.70 -7.10
CA GLN A 382 -5.02 14.60 -5.85
C GLN A 382 -6.54 14.65 -6.05
N THR A 383 -7.03 15.54 -6.92
CA THR A 383 -8.47 15.65 -7.19
C THR A 383 -9.01 14.38 -7.86
N SER A 384 -8.24 13.80 -8.78
CA SER A 384 -8.61 12.57 -9.47
C SER A 384 -8.56 11.36 -8.54
N ARG A 385 -7.59 11.30 -7.61
CA ARG A 385 -7.56 10.29 -6.55
C ARG A 385 -8.78 10.36 -5.65
N GLN A 386 -9.14 11.57 -5.20
CA GLN A 386 -10.31 11.75 -4.35
C GLN A 386 -11.60 11.29 -5.05
N GLN A 387 -11.74 11.58 -6.36
CA GLN A 387 -12.88 11.07 -7.14
C GLN A 387 -12.94 9.54 -7.21
N LEU A 388 -11.78 8.87 -7.34
CA LEU A 388 -11.71 7.41 -7.28
C LEU A 388 -12.12 6.89 -5.90
N PHE A 389 -11.62 7.50 -4.84
CA PHE A 389 -11.95 7.12 -3.45
C PHE A 389 -13.43 7.32 -3.15
N ASP A 390 -14.02 8.46 -3.54
CA ASP A 390 -15.44 8.72 -3.35
C ASP A 390 -16.31 7.70 -4.10
N LEU A 391 -15.91 7.33 -5.32
CA LEU A 391 -16.59 6.30 -6.11
C LEU A 391 -16.56 4.94 -5.43
N VAL A 392 -15.39 4.49 -4.99
CA VAL A 392 -15.24 3.17 -4.36
C VAL A 392 -15.93 3.12 -3.00
N ASP A 393 -15.80 4.16 -2.17
CA ASP A 393 -16.47 4.25 -0.87
C ASP A 393 -18.00 4.20 -1.03
N LEU A 394 -18.54 4.97 -1.97
CA LEU A 394 -19.98 4.97 -2.22
C LEU A 394 -20.44 3.63 -2.79
N ALA A 395 -19.65 2.98 -3.64
CA ALA A 395 -19.96 1.64 -4.15
C ALA A 395 -19.99 0.58 -3.03
N ILE A 396 -19.06 0.63 -2.07
CA ILE A 396 -19.06 -0.26 -0.88
C ILE A 396 -20.32 -0.02 -0.04
N ASN A 397 -20.65 1.25 0.25
CA ASN A 397 -21.85 1.61 1.01
C ASN A 397 -23.14 1.15 0.30
N ASN A 398 -23.23 1.36 -1.02
CA ASN A 398 -24.36 0.91 -1.82
C ASN A 398 -24.51 -0.60 -1.79
N LEU A 399 -23.40 -1.34 -1.90
CA LEU A 399 -23.42 -2.80 -1.84
C LEU A 399 -23.87 -3.31 -0.47
N ALA A 400 -23.32 -2.74 0.61
CA ALA A 400 -23.73 -3.02 1.98
C ALA A 400 -25.23 -2.80 2.17
N GLY A 401 -25.75 -1.64 1.71
CA GLY A 401 -27.17 -1.31 1.80
C GLY A 401 -28.07 -2.20 0.95
N LYS A 402 -27.65 -2.53 -0.28
CA LYS A 402 -28.43 -3.35 -1.22
C LYS A 402 -28.59 -4.79 -0.75
N LEU A 403 -27.53 -5.36 -0.20
CA LEU A 403 -27.50 -6.75 0.27
C LEU A 403 -27.75 -6.88 1.78
N ASN A 404 -27.94 -5.77 2.49
CA ASN A 404 -28.07 -5.72 3.95
C ASN A 404 -26.90 -6.44 4.66
N ILE A 405 -25.67 -6.13 4.22
CA ILE A 405 -24.42 -6.70 4.77
C ILE A 405 -23.80 -5.70 5.73
N ASP A 406 -23.43 -6.16 6.93
CA ASP A 406 -22.45 -5.48 7.77
C ASP A 406 -21.07 -6.11 7.55
N PHE A 407 -20.19 -5.42 6.80
CA PHE A 407 -18.84 -5.92 6.55
C PHE A 407 -17.99 -6.03 7.84
N THR A 408 -18.36 -5.37 8.94
CA THR A 408 -17.66 -5.50 10.23
C THR A 408 -18.14 -6.68 11.07
N GLU A 409 -19.21 -7.35 10.65
CA GLU A 409 -19.83 -8.43 11.40
C GLU A 409 -18.85 -9.58 11.67
N THR A 410 -18.85 -10.04 12.91
CA THR A 410 -18.10 -11.21 13.34
C THR A 410 -19.02 -12.28 13.92
N THR A 411 -18.54 -13.51 13.88
CA THR A 411 -19.27 -14.67 14.40
C THR A 411 -18.32 -15.65 15.10
N GLU A 412 -18.92 -16.44 15.99
CA GLU A 412 -18.28 -17.59 16.67
C GLU A 412 -18.81 -18.93 16.13
N ILE A 413 -19.54 -18.89 15.00
CA ILE A 413 -20.14 -20.06 14.35
C ILE A 413 -19.50 -20.25 12.98
N ASP A 414 -19.24 -21.50 12.61
CA ASP A 414 -18.82 -21.89 11.26
C ASP A 414 -20.02 -21.83 10.30
N LEU A 415 -20.02 -20.84 9.41
CA LEU A 415 -21.11 -20.63 8.43
C LEU A 415 -20.96 -21.53 7.19
N ASN A 416 -19.79 -22.14 7.01
CA ASN A 416 -19.50 -23.08 5.92
C ASN A 416 -19.94 -24.53 6.21
N ALA A 417 -20.54 -24.79 7.37
CA ALA A 417 -20.82 -26.14 7.88
C ALA A 417 -22.00 -26.85 7.18
#